data_AF-A0A067FKA9-F1
#
_entry.id   AF-A0A067FKA9-F1
#
_cell.length_a   1.000
_cell.length_b   1.000
_cell.length_c   1.000
_cell.angle_alpha   90.00
_cell.angle_beta   90.00
_cell.angle_gamma   90.00
#
_symmetry.space_group_name_H-M   'P 1'
#
loop_
_entity.id
_entity.type
_entity.pdbx_description
1 polymer ?
#
loop_
_entity_poly.entity_id
_entity_poly.type
_entity_poly.pdbx_seq_one_letter_code
_entity_poly.pdbx_strand_id
1 'polypeptide(L)'
;MDVFNVIDCDGKKIRDKEVIDYIQQRLETDASFAPSLRSSVGVMPTEEHTSIEFTGTDRPGLFSEVCAVLADLHCNVVNAEIWTHNDRAAAVVHVTDHSTGYAIKDPKRLSTIKELLFNVLRGYDDFRKAKTSLSPPGIMNRERRLHQIMFDDRDYERVEKAVGRVEDKSSRPQVTVLNIEKDYTVITMRSKDRPKLLFDIVCTLTDMQYVVFHGMVNTGRTEAYQEFYIRHVDGLPISSEAERERVIQCLEAAIERRASEGLELELCTEDRVGLLSDITRIFRENSLSIKRAEISTIGGKVKDTFYVTDVTGNPVDPKIIDSIRRQIGHTKLQVKRSTILAPKPPKETTTGFFLGNFFKARTFQTFKLIRSYS
;
A
#
# COMPACT_ATOMS: atom_id res chain seq x y z
N MET A 1 27.45 3.82 -10.20
CA MET A 1 27.01 4.88 -9.26
C MET A 1 25.57 5.17 -9.60
N ASP A 2 24.67 4.87 -8.68
CA ASP A 2 23.26 5.22 -8.84
C ASP A 2 23.07 6.66 -8.39
N VAL A 3 22.50 7.49 -9.28
CA VAL A 3 22.27 8.92 -9.02
C VAL A 3 20.77 9.17 -8.95
N PHE A 4 20.28 9.44 -7.74
CA PHE A 4 18.87 9.77 -7.51
C PHE A 4 18.67 11.28 -7.44
N ASN A 5 17.79 11.82 -8.28
CA ASN A 5 17.36 13.22 -8.22
C ASN A 5 16.04 13.31 -7.44
N VAL A 6 16.12 13.62 -6.14
CA VAL A 6 14.94 13.64 -5.26
C VAL A 6 14.43 15.07 -5.08
N ILE A 7 13.11 15.26 -5.24
CA ILE A 7 12.38 16.51 -5.08
C ILE A 7 11.28 16.35 -4.01
N ASP A 8 10.92 17.44 -3.33
CA ASP A 8 9.81 17.50 -2.38
C ASP A 8 8.44 17.58 -3.09
N CYS A 9 7.36 17.64 -2.30
CA CYS A 9 5.98 17.75 -2.80
C CYS A 9 5.69 19.05 -3.57
N ASP A 10 6.53 20.07 -3.42
CA ASP A 10 6.46 21.34 -4.14
C ASP A 10 7.34 21.35 -5.41
N GLY A 11 8.03 20.23 -5.68
CA GLY A 11 8.89 20.04 -6.85
C GLY A 11 10.29 20.63 -6.69
N LYS A 12 10.71 21.00 -5.48
CA LYS A 12 12.02 21.56 -5.18
C LYS A 12 12.98 20.46 -4.76
N LYS A 13 14.23 20.54 -5.21
CA LYS A 13 15.28 19.59 -4.81
C LYS A 13 15.41 19.55 -3.28
N ILE A 14 15.41 18.34 -2.71
CA ILE A 14 15.65 18.14 -1.28
C ILE A 14 17.07 18.57 -0.97
N ARG A 15 17.21 19.50 -0.02
CA ARG A 15 18.49 20.03 0.49
C ARG A 15 18.62 19.92 2.01
N ASP A 16 17.54 19.49 2.67
CA ASP A 16 17.50 19.33 4.10
C ASP A 16 18.43 18.18 4.50
N LYS A 17 19.39 18.48 5.38
CA LYS A 17 20.42 17.54 5.80
C LYS A 17 19.84 16.43 6.66
N GLU A 18 18.87 16.70 7.52
CA GLU A 18 18.24 15.67 8.35
C GLU A 18 17.50 14.66 7.48
N VAL A 19 16.81 15.15 6.44
CA VAL A 19 16.12 14.30 5.46
C VAL A 19 17.13 13.47 4.65
N ILE A 20 18.24 14.07 4.22
CA ILE A 20 19.29 13.35 3.48
C ILE A 20 19.95 12.28 4.36
N ASP A 21 20.34 12.63 5.59
CA ASP A 21 20.97 11.72 6.54
C ASP A 21 20.01 10.56 6.90
N TYR A 22 18.72 10.86 7.07
CA TYR A 22 17.68 9.84 7.25
C TYR A 22 17.57 8.89 6.04
N ILE A 23 17.58 9.42 4.81
CA ILE A 23 17.56 8.60 3.59
C ILE A 23 18.80 7.71 3.51
N GLN A 24 19.99 8.25 3.78
CA GLN A 24 21.25 7.50 3.77
C GLN A 24 21.23 6.35 4.79
N GLN A 25 20.87 6.64 6.04
CA GLN A 25 20.77 5.64 7.09
C GLN A 25 19.81 4.49 6.72
N ARG A 26 18.70 4.81 6.04
CA ARG A 26 17.73 3.82 5.57
C ARG A 26 18.23 2.97 4.42
N LEU A 27 19.07 3.51 3.54
CA LEU A 27 19.66 2.77 2.42
C LEU A 27 20.78 1.82 2.88
N GLU A 28 21.47 2.14 3.98
CA GLU A 28 22.58 1.35 4.52
C GLU A 28 22.13 0.18 5.42
N THR A 29 20.86 0.15 5.82
CA THR A 29 20.34 -0.89 6.72
C THR A 29 19.76 -2.05 5.91
N ASP A 30 20.59 -3.05 5.61
CA ASP A 30 20.14 -4.33 5.04
C ASP A 30 19.34 -5.13 6.08
N ALA A 31 18.01 -5.12 5.96
CA ALA A 31 17.15 -5.96 6.77
C ALA A 31 17.14 -7.38 6.19
N SER A 32 18.00 -8.25 6.73
CA SER A 32 17.99 -9.68 6.41
C SER A 32 16.72 -10.36 6.93
N PHE A 33 16.04 -11.12 6.06
CA PHE A 33 14.82 -11.86 6.38
C PHE A 33 15.14 -13.22 6.99
N ALA A 34 14.60 -13.49 8.18
CA ALA A 34 14.54 -14.85 8.73
C ALA A 34 13.10 -15.37 8.60
N PRO A 35 12.83 -16.42 7.81
CA PRO A 35 11.50 -17.00 7.73
C PRO A 35 11.20 -17.81 8.99
N SER A 36 10.15 -17.45 9.73
CA SER A 36 9.53 -18.31 10.75
C SER A 36 8.18 -18.85 10.27
N LEU A 37 7.86 -20.07 10.70
CA LEU A 37 6.81 -20.93 10.16
C LEU A 37 5.39 -20.62 10.68
N ARG A 38 4.42 -20.62 9.75
CA ARG A 38 3.00 -21.06 9.88
C ARG A 38 2.14 -20.45 11.02
N SER A 39 1.64 -19.24 10.83
CA SER A 39 0.36 -18.79 11.44
C SER A 39 -0.26 -17.68 10.58
N SER A 40 -1.57 -17.45 10.65
CA SER A 40 -2.21 -16.25 10.08
C SER A 40 -2.06 -15.01 10.98
N VAL A 41 -1.55 -15.19 12.20
CA VAL A 41 -1.30 -14.12 13.17
C VAL A 41 0.10 -14.25 13.75
N GLY A 42 0.87 -13.19 13.61
CA GLY A 42 2.14 -12.95 14.25
C GLY A 42 2.01 -11.96 15.40
N VAL A 43 2.65 -12.23 16.54
CA VAL A 43 2.71 -11.30 17.67
C VAL A 43 4.15 -11.27 18.18
N MET A 44 4.78 -10.09 18.20
CA MET A 44 6.18 -9.90 18.59
C MET A 44 6.36 -8.62 19.42
N PRO A 45 6.84 -8.72 20.67
CA PRO A 45 7.21 -7.54 21.44
C PRO A 45 8.50 -6.91 20.89
N THR A 46 8.53 -5.58 20.83
CA THR A 46 9.73 -4.75 20.62
C THR A 46 10.07 -3.98 21.90
N GLU A 47 11.05 -3.08 21.86
CA GLU A 47 11.37 -2.23 23.01
C GLU A 47 10.24 -1.22 23.31
N GLU A 48 9.65 -0.64 22.27
CA GLU A 48 8.66 0.44 22.39
C GLU A 48 7.21 -0.07 22.39
N HIS A 49 6.91 -1.08 21.56
CA HIS A 49 5.54 -1.56 21.35
C HIS A 49 5.51 -3.07 21.10
N THR A 50 4.33 -3.68 21.09
CA THR A 50 4.12 -5.05 20.59
C THR A 50 3.57 -4.98 19.17
N SER A 51 4.29 -5.56 18.21
CA SER A 51 3.82 -5.68 16.84
C SER A 51 2.91 -6.89 16.69
N ILE A 52 1.77 -6.70 16.03
CA ILE A 52 0.81 -7.72 15.66
C ILE A 52 0.65 -7.65 14.14
N GLU A 53 0.96 -8.74 13.46
CA GLU A 53 0.81 -8.87 12.02
C GLU A 53 -0.24 -9.94 11.75
N PHE A 54 -1.17 -9.72 10.83
CA PHE A 54 -2.09 -10.78 10.45
C PHE A 54 -2.56 -10.69 9.01
N THR A 55 -3.02 -11.82 8.49
CA THR A 55 -3.73 -11.92 7.21
C THR A 55 -4.89 -12.90 7.28
N GLY A 56 -5.87 -12.75 6.42
CA GLY A 56 -7.01 -13.64 6.35
C GLY A 56 -7.99 -13.25 5.24
N THR A 57 -9.11 -13.98 5.18
CA THR A 57 -10.20 -13.66 4.26
C THR A 57 -10.95 -12.41 4.73
N ASP A 58 -11.05 -11.40 3.87
CA ASP A 58 -11.80 -10.16 4.13
C ASP A 58 -13.30 -10.45 4.22
N ARG A 59 -13.96 -9.75 5.14
CA ARG A 59 -15.43 -9.78 5.29
C ARG A 59 -15.92 -8.53 5.99
N PRO A 60 -17.17 -8.10 5.72
CA PRO A 60 -17.76 -6.98 6.44
C PRO A 60 -17.67 -7.15 7.96
N GLY A 61 -17.14 -6.12 8.63
CA GLY A 61 -16.98 -6.11 10.09
C GLY A 61 -15.73 -6.79 10.65
N LEU A 62 -14.88 -7.42 9.82
CA LEU A 62 -13.65 -8.07 10.30
C LEU A 62 -12.78 -7.14 11.14
N PHE A 63 -12.47 -5.95 10.63
CA PHE A 63 -11.62 -5.00 11.33
C PHE A 63 -12.26 -4.48 12.63
N SER A 64 -13.59 -4.34 12.66
CA SER A 64 -14.31 -3.96 13.89
C SER A 64 -14.19 -5.03 14.97
N GLU A 65 -14.27 -6.31 14.61
CA GLU A 65 -14.10 -7.43 15.55
C GLU A 65 -12.66 -7.54 16.06
N VAL A 66 -11.67 -7.33 15.20
CA VAL A 66 -10.26 -7.25 15.61
C VAL A 66 -10.05 -6.12 16.61
N CYS A 67 -10.58 -4.92 16.33
CA CYS A 67 -10.46 -3.77 17.23
C CYS A 67 -11.17 -4.01 18.57
N ALA A 68 -12.32 -4.69 18.56
CA ALA A 68 -13.02 -5.07 19.78
C ALA A 68 -12.19 -6.02 20.65
N VAL A 69 -11.60 -7.07 20.05
CA VAL A 69 -10.71 -7.99 20.78
C VAL A 69 -9.52 -7.26 21.39
N LEU A 70 -8.87 -6.36 20.66
CA LEU A 70 -7.75 -5.58 21.18
C LEU A 70 -8.17 -4.66 22.33
N ALA A 71 -9.33 -4.00 22.22
CA ALA A 71 -9.87 -3.15 23.27
C ALA A 71 -10.22 -3.95 24.54
N ASP A 72 -10.86 -5.11 24.40
CA ASP A 72 -11.22 -6.02 25.49
C ASP A 72 -9.98 -6.58 26.22
N LEU A 73 -8.88 -6.77 25.49
CA LEU A 73 -7.59 -7.17 26.05
C LEU A 73 -6.76 -5.99 26.58
N HIS A 74 -7.36 -4.80 26.70
CA HIS A 74 -6.72 -3.57 27.16
C HIS A 74 -5.42 -3.25 26.40
N CYS A 75 -5.43 -3.50 25.09
CA CYS A 75 -4.37 -3.11 24.18
C CYS A 75 -4.70 -1.73 23.62
N ASN A 76 -3.81 -0.76 23.81
CA ASN A 76 -3.89 0.53 23.14
C ASN A 76 -3.24 0.42 21.76
N VAL A 77 -3.97 0.77 20.70
CA VAL A 77 -3.42 0.77 19.34
C VAL A 77 -2.72 2.10 19.11
N VAL A 78 -1.39 2.07 19.00
CA VAL A 78 -0.59 3.28 18.77
C VAL A 78 -0.53 3.59 17.28
N ASN A 79 -0.29 2.57 16.47
CA ASN A 79 -0.11 2.68 15.03
C ASN A 79 -0.72 1.46 14.36
N ALA A 80 -1.39 1.62 13.22
CA ALA A 80 -1.82 0.49 12.41
C ALA A 80 -1.84 0.83 10.92
N GLU A 81 -1.64 -0.17 10.09
CA GLU A 81 -1.87 -0.10 8.64
C GLU A 81 -2.67 -1.34 8.25
N ILE A 82 -3.79 -1.16 7.54
CA ILE A 82 -4.68 -2.26 7.12
C ILE A 82 -5.00 -2.12 5.64
N TRP A 83 -4.85 -3.19 4.85
CA TRP A 83 -5.25 -3.25 3.45
C TRP A 83 -6.23 -4.40 3.20
N THR A 84 -7.16 -4.21 2.26
CA THR A 84 -7.96 -5.29 1.69
C THR A 84 -7.91 -5.27 0.16
N HIS A 85 -7.76 -6.45 -0.44
CA HIS A 85 -7.72 -6.64 -1.90
C HIS A 85 -8.11 -8.09 -2.23
N ASN A 86 -8.88 -8.30 -3.29
CA ASN A 86 -9.32 -9.63 -3.75
C ASN A 86 -9.81 -10.57 -2.64
N ASP A 87 -10.70 -10.07 -1.76
CA ASP A 87 -11.26 -10.80 -0.62
C ASP A 87 -10.22 -11.28 0.41
N ARG A 88 -9.02 -10.70 0.39
CA ARG A 88 -7.97 -10.84 1.41
C ARG A 88 -7.85 -9.55 2.21
N ALA A 89 -7.53 -9.69 3.48
CA ALA A 89 -7.26 -8.60 4.40
C ALA A 89 -5.94 -8.85 5.12
N ALA A 90 -5.10 -7.83 5.22
CA ALA A 90 -3.85 -7.88 5.99
C ALA A 90 -3.69 -6.62 6.83
N ALA A 91 -3.05 -6.76 7.99
CA ALA A 91 -2.75 -5.64 8.87
C ALA A 91 -1.41 -5.79 9.57
N VAL A 92 -0.77 -4.65 9.83
CA VAL A 92 0.35 -4.49 10.74
C VAL A 92 -0.05 -3.48 11.81
N VAL A 93 -0.13 -3.92 13.06
CA VAL A 93 -0.67 -3.16 14.19
C VAL A 93 0.38 -3.11 15.30
N HIS A 94 0.70 -1.92 15.78
CA HIS A 94 1.55 -1.72 16.95
C HIS A 94 0.68 -1.35 18.14
N VAL A 95 0.80 -2.14 19.20
CA VAL A 95 0.02 -1.97 20.43
C VAL A 95 0.90 -1.79 21.65
N THR A 96 0.39 -1.07 22.63
CA THR A 96 0.97 -0.98 23.98
C THR A 96 -0.05 -1.46 25.00
N ASP A 97 0.42 -1.88 26.17
CA ASP A 97 -0.43 -2.12 27.31
C ASP A 97 -1.11 -0.81 27.74
N HIS A 98 -2.43 -0.78 27.86
CA HIS A 98 -3.14 0.41 28.31
C HIS A 98 -2.69 0.90 29.70
N SER A 99 -2.46 -0.01 30.64
CA SER A 99 -2.14 0.32 32.04
C SER A 99 -0.73 0.85 32.22
N THR A 100 0.24 0.36 31.42
CA THR A 100 1.64 0.73 31.57
C THR A 100 2.13 1.68 30.48
N GLY A 101 1.50 1.71 29.32
CA GLY A 101 1.94 2.48 28.15
C GLY A 101 3.11 1.85 27.39
N TYR A 102 3.59 0.68 27.79
CA TYR A 102 4.75 0.00 27.18
C TYR A 102 4.37 -1.25 26.38
N ALA A 103 5.34 -1.81 25.65
CA ALA A 103 5.19 -3.10 24.99
C ALA A 103 4.71 -4.19 25.95
N ILE A 104 3.74 -4.99 25.50
CA ILE A 104 3.25 -6.17 26.19
C ILE A 104 4.31 -7.27 26.04
N LYS A 105 4.96 -7.65 27.13
CA LYS A 105 6.04 -8.66 27.14
C LYS A 105 5.65 -10.00 27.79
N ASP A 106 4.51 -10.06 28.48
CA ASP A 106 4.04 -11.27 29.14
C ASP A 106 3.68 -12.37 28.11
N PRO A 107 4.40 -13.51 28.06
CA PRO A 107 4.18 -14.55 27.06
C PRO A 107 2.76 -15.15 27.09
N LYS A 108 2.14 -15.25 28.28
CA LYS A 108 0.78 -15.78 28.41
C LYS A 108 -0.22 -14.86 27.73
N ARG A 109 -0.17 -13.56 28.04
CA ARG A 109 -1.02 -12.56 27.39
C ARG A 109 -0.80 -12.47 25.88
N LEU A 110 0.45 -12.54 25.42
CA LEU A 110 0.76 -12.58 23.98
C LEU A 110 0.14 -13.80 23.29
N SER A 111 0.17 -14.96 23.95
CA SER A 111 -0.49 -16.18 23.46
C SER A 111 -2.01 -16.01 23.39
N THR A 112 -2.63 -15.40 24.42
CA THR A 112 -4.07 -15.12 24.43
C THR A 112 -4.48 -14.17 23.31
N ILE A 113 -3.73 -13.07 23.11
CA ILE A 113 -3.94 -12.13 22.00
C ILE A 113 -3.89 -12.89 20.67
N LYS A 114 -2.84 -13.68 20.45
CA LYS A 114 -2.65 -14.46 19.22
C LYS A 114 -3.81 -15.41 18.97
N GLU A 115 -4.24 -16.16 19.99
CA GLU A 115 -5.32 -17.14 19.86
C GLU A 115 -6.68 -16.49 19.58
N LEU A 116 -7.03 -15.43 20.28
CA LEU A 116 -8.30 -14.73 20.08
C LEU A 116 -8.38 -14.08 18.70
N LEU A 117 -7.31 -13.41 18.26
CA LEU A 117 -7.24 -12.84 16.92
C LEU A 117 -7.27 -13.93 15.84
N PHE A 118 -6.56 -15.05 16.07
CA PHE A 118 -6.61 -16.19 15.17
C PHE A 118 -8.05 -16.72 15.00
N ASN A 119 -8.83 -16.79 16.08
CA ASN A 119 -10.23 -17.24 16.03
C ASN A 119 -11.13 -16.27 15.25
N VAL A 120 -10.90 -14.96 15.34
CA VAL A 120 -11.65 -13.95 14.55
C VAL A 120 -11.33 -14.08 13.05
N LEU A 121 -10.07 -14.33 12.72
CA LEU A 121 -9.59 -14.45 11.33
C LEU A 121 -9.91 -15.79 10.69
N ARG A 122 -10.07 -16.85 11.50
CA ARG A 122 -10.52 -18.17 11.07
C ARG A 122 -12.03 -18.11 10.77
N GLY A 123 -12.38 -17.54 9.61
CA GLY A 123 -13.73 -17.62 9.08
C GLY A 123 -14.21 -19.08 8.89
N TYR A 124 -15.49 -19.26 8.57
CA TYR A 124 -16.12 -20.58 8.47
C TYR A 124 -15.51 -21.52 7.41
N ASP A 125 -14.69 -21.03 6.46
CA ASP A 125 -14.27 -21.78 5.26
C ASP A 125 -12.76 -21.79 4.93
N ASP A 126 -11.86 -21.30 5.81
CA ASP A 126 -10.47 -21.09 5.38
C ASP A 126 -9.56 -22.33 5.51
N PHE A 127 -9.40 -23.07 4.41
CA PHE A 127 -8.34 -24.07 4.23
C PHE A 127 -6.99 -23.45 3.79
N ARG A 128 -6.94 -22.15 3.43
CA ARG A 128 -5.71 -21.48 2.99
C ARG A 128 -4.96 -20.93 4.22
N LYS A 129 -4.10 -21.78 4.80
CA LYS A 129 -3.16 -21.32 5.84
C LYS A 129 -2.09 -20.43 5.22
N ALA A 130 -2.25 -19.12 5.36
CA ALA A 130 -1.21 -18.15 5.04
C ALA A 130 0.06 -18.41 5.86
N LYS A 131 1.22 -18.20 5.25
CA LYS A 131 2.50 -18.15 5.96
C LYS A 131 2.73 -16.71 6.42
N THR A 132 2.30 -16.34 7.62
CA THR A 132 2.80 -15.09 8.22
C THR A 132 4.19 -15.36 8.77
N SER A 133 5.22 -14.90 8.05
CA SER A 133 6.57 -14.75 8.60
C SER A 133 6.52 -13.71 9.74
N LEU A 134 7.45 -13.73 10.69
CA LEU A 134 7.54 -12.66 11.68
C LEU A 134 8.72 -11.77 11.29
N SER A 135 8.50 -10.47 11.25
CA SER A 135 9.58 -9.50 11.01
C SER A 135 10.59 -9.54 12.16
N PRO A 136 11.91 -9.45 11.89
CA PRO A 136 12.90 -9.19 12.92
C PRO A 136 12.58 -7.89 13.68
N PRO A 137 12.96 -7.76 14.96
CA PRO A 137 12.82 -6.51 15.69
C PRO A 137 13.68 -5.43 15.02
N GLY A 138 13.02 -4.38 14.52
CA GLY A 138 13.65 -3.25 13.82
C GLY A 138 12.61 -2.31 13.20
N ILE A 139 13.06 -1.16 12.68
CA ILE A 139 12.19 -0.14 12.09
C ILE A 139 11.80 -0.54 10.66
N MET A 140 11.10 -1.65 10.47
CA MET A 140 10.57 -2.02 9.16
C MET A 140 9.44 -1.04 8.78
N ASN A 141 9.43 -0.56 7.54
CA ASN A 141 8.31 0.22 7.02
C ASN A 141 7.04 -0.68 6.99
N ARG A 142 6.00 -0.33 7.76
CA ARG A 142 4.72 -1.07 7.86
C ARG A 142 4.12 -1.38 6.49
N GLU A 143 4.22 -0.44 5.56
CA GLU A 143 3.71 -0.59 4.21
C GLU A 143 4.52 -1.59 3.37
N ARG A 144 5.85 -1.61 3.54
CA ARG A 144 6.70 -2.64 2.92
C ARG A 144 6.30 -4.01 3.44
N ARG A 145 6.03 -4.09 4.74
CA ARG A 145 5.64 -5.35 5.38
C ARG A 145 4.29 -5.85 4.91
N LEU A 146 3.31 -4.97 4.75
CA LEU A 146 2.01 -5.34 4.18
C LEU A 146 2.08 -5.86 2.74
N HIS A 147 2.97 -5.32 1.91
CA HIS A 147 3.23 -5.88 0.58
C HIS A 147 3.64 -7.35 0.64
N GLN A 148 4.55 -7.69 1.55
CA GLN A 148 5.04 -9.06 1.73
C GLN A 148 3.93 -9.98 2.24
N ILE A 149 3.16 -9.52 3.24
CA ILE A 149 2.05 -10.30 3.79
C ILE A 149 1.01 -10.58 2.70
N MET A 150 0.60 -9.57 1.93
CA MET A 150 -0.37 -9.73 0.84
C MET A 150 0.14 -10.67 -0.26
N PHE A 151 1.42 -10.53 -0.65
CA PHE A 151 2.06 -11.39 -1.62
C PHE A 151 2.12 -12.86 -1.14
N ASP A 152 2.56 -13.10 0.11
CA ASP A 152 2.61 -14.43 0.73
C ASP A 152 1.21 -15.08 0.82
N ASP A 153 0.19 -14.25 0.99
CA ASP A 153 -1.23 -14.64 1.07
C ASP A 153 -1.90 -14.80 -0.31
N ARG A 154 -1.18 -14.46 -1.38
CA ARG A 154 -1.58 -14.60 -2.79
C ARG A 154 -2.85 -13.83 -3.15
N ASP A 155 -2.98 -12.61 -2.65
CA ASP A 155 -4.07 -11.71 -3.03
C ASP A 155 -4.12 -11.43 -4.54
N TYR A 156 -3.02 -11.60 -5.27
CA TYR A 156 -2.97 -11.46 -6.72
C TYR A 156 -3.73 -12.56 -7.50
N GLU A 157 -4.07 -13.69 -6.88
CA GLU A 157 -4.89 -14.73 -7.50
C GLU A 157 -6.36 -14.26 -7.57
N ARG A 158 -6.81 -13.78 -8.73
CA ARG A 158 -8.24 -13.42 -8.92
C ARG A 158 -9.10 -14.68 -8.91
N VAL A 159 -10.05 -14.77 -7.99
CA VAL A 159 -11.16 -15.72 -8.12
C VAL A 159 -12.09 -15.14 -9.19
N GLU A 160 -12.36 -15.90 -10.26
CA GLU A 160 -13.35 -15.49 -11.27
C GLU A 160 -14.71 -15.26 -10.59
N LYS A 161 -15.02 -13.99 -10.29
CA LYS A 161 -16.34 -13.64 -9.76
C LYS A 161 -17.35 -13.78 -10.89
N ALA A 162 -18.14 -14.85 -10.81
CA ALA A 162 -19.35 -14.97 -11.58
C ALA A 162 -20.27 -13.77 -11.25
N VAL A 163 -20.62 -13.01 -12.30
CA VAL A 163 -21.73 -12.06 -12.38
C VAL A 163 -21.51 -10.66 -11.75
N GLY A 164 -21.53 -9.64 -12.61
CA GLY A 164 -22.28 -8.41 -12.33
C GLY A 164 -21.50 -7.12 -12.07
N ARG A 165 -20.16 -7.09 -12.06
CA ARG A 165 -19.42 -5.83 -11.96
C ARG A 165 -19.18 -5.23 -13.35
N VAL A 166 -19.90 -4.16 -13.66
CA VAL A 166 -19.51 -3.24 -14.74
C VAL A 166 -18.34 -2.40 -14.22
N GLU A 167 -17.17 -3.02 -14.06
CA GLU A 167 -15.94 -2.28 -13.85
C GLU A 167 -15.59 -1.61 -15.18
N ASP A 168 -15.40 -0.28 -15.14
CA ASP A 168 -14.89 0.46 -16.28
C ASP A 168 -13.49 -0.07 -16.61
N LYS A 169 -13.40 -0.92 -17.64
CA LYS A 169 -12.14 -1.54 -18.09
C LYS A 169 -11.04 -0.52 -18.39
N SER A 170 -11.38 0.77 -18.55
CA SER A 170 -10.42 1.84 -18.80
C SER A 170 -9.61 2.26 -17.55
N SER A 171 -10.04 1.91 -16.34
CA SER A 171 -9.34 2.29 -15.09
C SER A 171 -8.32 1.27 -14.60
N ARG A 172 -8.29 0.06 -15.19
CA ARG A 172 -7.40 -1.02 -14.76
C ARG A 172 -5.96 -0.76 -15.18
N PRO A 173 -4.98 -1.13 -14.34
CA PRO A 173 -3.59 -1.10 -14.75
C PRO A 173 -3.39 -2.01 -15.96
N GLN A 174 -2.59 -1.54 -16.91
CA GLN A 174 -2.16 -2.33 -18.06
C GLN A 174 -0.70 -2.70 -17.84
N VAL A 175 -0.41 -4.00 -17.77
CA VAL A 175 0.94 -4.52 -17.60
C VAL A 175 1.29 -5.36 -18.83
N THR A 176 2.42 -5.05 -19.46
CA THR A 176 2.96 -5.82 -20.59
C THR A 176 4.35 -6.28 -20.23
N VAL A 177 4.64 -7.55 -20.54
CA VAL A 177 5.92 -8.20 -20.24
C VAL A 177 6.47 -8.74 -21.54
N LEU A 178 7.69 -8.37 -21.91
CA LEU A 178 8.35 -8.77 -23.16
C LEU A 178 9.81 -9.09 -22.92
N ASN A 179 10.31 -10.18 -23.51
CA ASN A 179 11.74 -10.46 -23.49
C ASN A 179 12.41 -9.83 -24.71
N ILE A 180 13.56 -9.19 -24.51
CA ILE A 180 14.30 -8.49 -25.57
C ILE A 180 15.68 -9.10 -25.79
N GLU A 181 16.31 -8.78 -26.92
CA GLU A 181 17.71 -9.12 -27.21
C GLU A 181 18.60 -8.47 -26.14
N LYS A 182 19.46 -9.27 -25.47
CA LYS A 182 20.30 -8.99 -24.26
C LYS A 182 19.82 -9.62 -22.94
N ASP A 183 19.02 -10.69 -22.98
CA ASP A 183 18.63 -11.47 -21.80
C ASP A 183 17.95 -10.64 -20.70
N TYR A 184 17.21 -9.61 -21.11
CA TYR A 184 16.37 -8.83 -20.19
C TYR A 184 14.90 -9.09 -20.48
N THR A 185 14.09 -9.02 -19.43
CA THR A 185 12.66 -8.84 -19.54
C THR A 185 12.34 -7.37 -19.35
N VAL A 186 11.59 -6.79 -20.28
CA VAL A 186 11.03 -5.44 -20.19
C VAL A 186 9.60 -5.54 -19.69
N ILE A 187 9.32 -4.82 -18.61
CA ILE A 187 7.97 -4.63 -18.09
C ILE A 187 7.54 -3.20 -18.38
N THR A 188 6.43 -3.07 -19.07
CA THR A 188 5.77 -1.79 -19.33
C THR A 188 4.45 -1.74 -18.57
N MET A 189 4.22 -0.66 -17.84
CA MET A 189 3.03 -0.46 -17.02
C MET A 189 2.39 0.90 -17.31
N ARG A 190 1.06 0.91 -17.42
CA ARG A 190 0.24 2.13 -17.48
C ARG A 190 -0.86 2.05 -16.45
N SER A 191 -1.00 3.07 -15.62
CA SER A 191 -2.07 3.14 -14.60
C SER A 191 -2.40 4.59 -14.24
N LYS A 192 -3.45 4.82 -13.44
CA LYS A 192 -3.66 6.12 -12.79
C LYS A 192 -2.41 6.47 -11.95
N ASP A 193 -1.97 7.72 -12.04
CA ASP A 193 -0.86 8.21 -11.21
C ASP A 193 -1.34 8.43 -9.76
N ARG A 194 -0.49 8.04 -8.81
CA ARG A 194 -0.78 8.19 -7.39
C ARG A 194 0.49 8.15 -6.54
N PRO A 195 0.45 8.73 -5.32
CA PRO A 195 1.52 8.53 -4.35
C PRO A 195 1.84 7.05 -4.16
N LYS A 196 3.14 6.76 -4.00
CA LYS A 196 3.70 5.43 -3.73
C LYS A 196 3.53 4.39 -4.85
N LEU A 197 3.09 4.78 -6.04
CA LEU A 197 2.97 3.86 -7.18
C LEU A 197 4.29 3.16 -7.53
N LEU A 198 5.37 3.95 -7.67
CA LEU A 198 6.71 3.40 -7.94
C LEU A 198 7.18 2.45 -6.82
N PHE A 199 6.94 2.84 -5.56
CA PHE A 199 7.27 2.01 -4.40
C PHE A 199 6.59 0.64 -4.47
N ASP A 200 5.32 0.61 -4.84
CA ASP A 200 4.54 -0.63 -4.92
C ASP A 200 5.06 -1.58 -6.00
N ILE A 201 5.41 -1.01 -7.14
CA ILE A 201 5.95 -1.77 -8.27
C ILE A 201 7.32 -2.36 -7.91
N VAL A 202 8.23 -1.55 -7.38
CA VAL A 202 9.58 -2.01 -7.02
C VAL A 202 9.54 -3.04 -5.90
N CYS A 203 8.68 -2.84 -4.89
CA CYS A 203 8.45 -3.81 -3.83
C CYS A 203 8.01 -5.17 -4.39
N THR A 204 7.05 -5.15 -5.32
CA THR A 204 6.52 -6.36 -5.94
C THR A 204 7.59 -7.10 -6.74
N LEU A 205 8.35 -6.38 -7.58
CA LEU A 205 9.47 -6.98 -8.32
C LEU A 205 10.51 -7.59 -7.38
N THR A 206 10.81 -6.92 -6.28
CA THR A 206 11.76 -7.40 -5.27
C THR A 206 11.25 -8.66 -4.57
N ASP A 207 9.96 -8.70 -4.17
CA ASP A 207 9.35 -9.88 -3.53
C ASP A 207 9.30 -11.09 -4.47
N MET A 208 9.16 -10.84 -5.77
CA MET A 208 9.29 -11.83 -6.83
C MET A 208 10.73 -12.16 -7.22
N GLN A 209 11.71 -11.63 -6.49
CA GLN A 209 13.15 -11.85 -6.71
C GLN A 209 13.65 -11.39 -8.09
N TYR A 210 13.10 -10.29 -8.62
CA TYR A 210 13.63 -9.62 -9.80
C TYR A 210 14.48 -8.41 -9.40
N VAL A 211 15.60 -8.23 -10.12
CA VAL A 211 16.50 -7.09 -10.01
C VAL A 211 16.20 -6.13 -11.15
N VAL A 212 15.97 -4.86 -10.82
CA VAL A 212 15.79 -3.77 -11.80
C VAL A 212 17.14 -3.21 -12.20
N PHE A 213 17.51 -3.34 -13.48
CA PHE A 213 18.76 -2.81 -14.04
C PHE A 213 18.59 -1.41 -14.65
N HIS A 214 17.43 -1.16 -15.24
CA HIS A 214 17.07 0.13 -15.80
C HIS A 214 15.60 0.39 -15.55
N GLY A 215 15.25 1.66 -15.30
CA GLY A 215 13.89 2.08 -15.04
C GLY A 215 13.63 3.46 -15.61
N MET A 216 12.50 3.63 -16.26
CA MET A 216 11.96 4.91 -16.69
C MET A 216 10.59 5.09 -16.06
N VAL A 217 10.38 6.26 -15.45
CA VAL A 217 9.12 6.65 -14.84
C VAL A 217 8.69 7.97 -15.47
N ASN A 218 7.52 7.98 -16.07
CA ASN A 218 6.92 9.17 -16.66
C ASN A 218 5.52 9.38 -16.06
N THR A 219 5.32 10.52 -15.40
CA THR A 219 4.05 10.88 -14.78
C THR A 219 3.37 11.97 -15.61
N GLY A 220 2.19 11.67 -16.12
CA GLY A 220 1.27 12.64 -16.73
C GLY A 220 0.43 13.36 -15.68
N ARG A 221 -0.66 14.02 -16.12
CA ARG A 221 -1.58 14.71 -15.19
C ARG A 221 -2.40 13.75 -14.33
N THR A 222 -2.75 12.59 -14.87
CA THR A 222 -3.67 11.62 -14.26
C THR A 222 -3.19 10.18 -14.40
N GLU A 223 -2.21 9.93 -15.26
CA GLU A 223 -1.70 8.60 -15.58
C GLU A 223 -0.19 8.58 -15.41
N ALA A 224 0.34 7.43 -15.01
CA ALA A 224 1.75 7.15 -14.96
C ALA A 224 2.08 6.03 -15.97
N TYR A 225 3.21 6.19 -16.65
CA TYR A 225 3.81 5.22 -17.53
C TYR A 225 5.18 4.84 -17.00
N GLN A 226 5.43 3.55 -16.85
CA GLN A 226 6.65 3.02 -16.25
C GLN A 226 7.20 1.88 -17.09
N GLU A 227 8.51 1.88 -17.32
CA GLU A 227 9.23 0.83 -18.04
C GLU A 227 10.42 0.37 -17.20
N PHE A 228 10.54 -0.94 -16.97
CA PHE A 228 11.64 -1.54 -16.22
C PHE A 228 12.29 -2.68 -16.98
N TYR A 229 13.62 -2.71 -16.97
CA TYR A 229 14.45 -3.79 -17.49
C TYR A 229 14.89 -4.62 -16.31
N ILE A 230 14.43 -5.87 -16.27
CA ILE A 230 14.63 -6.75 -15.14
C ILE A 230 15.29 -8.07 -15.55
N ARG A 231 15.93 -8.70 -14.56
CA ARG A 231 16.28 -10.13 -14.57
C ARG A 231 15.95 -10.73 -13.24
N HIS A 232 15.69 -12.03 -13.20
CA HIS A 232 15.57 -12.73 -11.94
C HIS A 232 16.94 -12.76 -11.24
N VAL A 233 16.98 -12.96 -9.92
CA VAL A 233 18.23 -13.02 -9.14
C VAL A 233 19.20 -14.11 -9.60
N ASP A 234 18.72 -15.14 -10.32
CA ASP A 234 19.55 -16.15 -10.98
C ASP A 234 20.21 -15.66 -12.28
N GLY A 235 19.91 -14.43 -12.71
CA GLY A 235 20.43 -13.81 -13.92
C GLY A 235 19.64 -14.11 -15.20
N LEU A 236 18.55 -14.89 -15.13
CA LEU A 236 17.75 -15.27 -16.29
C LEU A 236 16.57 -14.30 -16.52
N PRO A 237 16.13 -14.11 -17.78
CA PRO A 237 14.86 -13.45 -18.08
C PRO A 237 13.69 -14.39 -17.76
N ILE A 238 12.48 -13.84 -17.73
CA ILE A 238 11.24 -14.62 -17.56
C ILE A 238 11.16 -15.71 -18.63
N SER A 239 11.04 -16.95 -18.20
CA SER A 239 11.28 -18.12 -19.06
C SER A 239 10.01 -18.87 -19.45
N SER A 240 8.93 -18.70 -18.68
CA SER A 240 7.67 -19.43 -18.87
C SER A 240 6.45 -18.51 -18.89
N GLU A 241 5.39 -18.96 -19.56
CA GLU A 241 4.13 -18.21 -19.60
C GLU A 241 3.44 -18.14 -18.23
N ALA A 242 3.59 -19.18 -17.40
CA ALA A 242 3.07 -19.16 -16.03
C ALA A 242 3.80 -18.16 -15.13
N GLU A 243 5.10 -17.97 -15.33
CA GLU A 243 5.88 -16.93 -14.65
C GLU A 243 5.49 -15.53 -15.14
N ARG A 244 5.34 -15.35 -16.47
CA ARG A 244 4.86 -14.11 -17.08
C ARG A 244 3.50 -13.69 -16.50
N GLU A 245 2.53 -14.59 -16.50
CA GLU A 245 1.19 -14.33 -16.01
C GLU A 245 1.21 -13.99 -14.51
N ARG A 246 2.01 -14.69 -13.72
CA ARG A 246 2.19 -14.38 -12.29
C ARG A 246 2.74 -12.96 -12.08
N VAL A 247 3.73 -12.55 -12.87
CA VAL A 247 4.31 -11.19 -12.80
C VAL A 247 3.26 -10.13 -13.13
N ILE A 248 2.47 -10.35 -14.19
CA ILE A 248 1.36 -9.47 -14.56
C ILE A 248 0.37 -9.35 -13.40
N GLN A 249 -0.11 -10.48 -12.87
CA GLN A 249 -1.09 -10.51 -11.77
C GLN A 249 -0.57 -9.82 -10.51
N CYS A 250 0.69 -10.08 -10.12
CA CYS A 250 1.28 -9.46 -8.93
C CYS A 250 1.39 -7.95 -9.07
N LEU A 251 1.82 -7.46 -10.24
CA LEU A 251 1.94 -6.03 -10.51
C LEU A 251 0.59 -5.34 -10.58
N GLU A 252 -0.40 -5.94 -11.26
CA GLU A 252 -1.78 -5.42 -11.27
C GLU A 252 -2.34 -5.32 -9.85
N ALA A 253 -2.21 -6.39 -9.06
CA ALA A 253 -2.67 -6.41 -7.67
C ALA A 253 -1.99 -5.32 -6.82
N ALA A 254 -0.67 -5.18 -6.91
CA ALA A 254 0.07 -4.15 -6.19
C ALA A 254 -0.36 -2.72 -6.55
N ILE A 255 -0.66 -2.46 -7.82
CA ILE A 255 -1.18 -1.18 -8.27
C ILE A 255 -2.60 -0.96 -7.70
N GLU A 256 -3.46 -1.98 -7.78
CA GLU A 256 -4.87 -1.95 -7.36
C GLU A 256 -5.05 -1.80 -5.84
N ARG A 257 -4.24 -2.45 -5.00
CA ARG A 257 -4.30 -2.41 -3.51
C ARG A 257 -4.46 -0.99 -2.95
N ARG A 258 -3.76 -0.02 -3.54
CA ARG A 258 -3.80 1.40 -3.15
C ARG A 258 -4.39 2.34 -4.21
N ALA A 259 -4.92 1.80 -5.31
CA ALA A 259 -5.67 2.58 -6.29
C ALA A 259 -7.12 2.85 -5.82
N SER A 260 -7.54 2.26 -4.70
CA SER A 260 -8.93 2.14 -4.25
C SER A 260 -9.69 3.47 -4.24
N GLU A 261 -10.78 3.48 -5.00
CA GLU A 261 -11.75 4.56 -5.28
C GLU A 261 -12.72 4.84 -4.11
N GLY A 262 -12.31 4.48 -2.88
CA GLY A 262 -13.10 4.67 -1.68
C GLY A 262 -13.13 6.13 -1.21
N LEU A 263 -14.17 6.46 -0.44
CA LEU A 263 -14.25 7.76 0.22
C LEU A 263 -13.18 7.84 1.32
N GLU A 264 -12.37 8.89 1.29
CA GLU A 264 -11.37 9.16 2.31
C GLU A 264 -11.99 9.94 3.49
N LEU A 265 -11.93 9.32 4.67
CA LEU A 265 -12.39 9.86 5.94
C LEU A 265 -11.19 10.06 6.87
N GLU A 266 -10.97 11.29 7.32
CA GLU A 266 -9.91 11.65 8.27
C GLU A 266 -10.55 11.91 9.66
N LEU A 267 -10.15 11.14 10.66
CA LEU A 267 -10.56 11.30 12.05
C LEU A 267 -9.44 12.00 12.84
N CYS A 268 -9.77 13.15 13.44
CA CYS A 268 -8.89 13.88 14.36
C CYS A 268 -9.58 14.09 15.71
N THR A 269 -9.09 13.44 16.76
CA THR A 269 -9.66 13.56 18.12
C THR A 269 -8.63 13.21 19.19
N GLU A 270 -8.89 13.57 20.44
CA GLU A 270 -8.15 13.01 21.58
C GLU A 270 -8.35 11.50 21.66
N ASP A 271 -7.27 10.79 21.97
CA ASP A 271 -7.26 9.34 22.09
C ASP A 271 -7.90 8.88 23.41
N ARG A 272 -8.53 7.71 23.34
CA ARG A 272 -9.02 6.98 24.50
C ARG A 272 -9.06 5.50 24.19
N VAL A 273 -8.99 4.69 25.25
CA VAL A 273 -9.18 3.25 25.12
C VAL A 273 -10.51 2.93 24.44
N GLY A 274 -10.46 2.01 23.49
CA GLY A 274 -11.62 1.56 22.74
C GLY A 274 -12.10 2.53 21.66
N LEU A 275 -11.48 3.70 21.47
CA LEU A 275 -11.90 4.65 20.43
C LEU A 275 -11.94 4.01 19.05
N LEU A 276 -10.86 3.34 18.63
CA LEU A 276 -10.80 2.68 17.32
C LEU A 276 -11.86 1.57 17.18
N SER A 277 -12.14 0.84 18.26
CA SER A 277 -13.23 -0.16 18.30
C SER A 277 -14.60 0.49 18.08
N ASP A 278 -14.86 1.61 18.76
CA ASP A 278 -16.14 2.32 18.62
C ASP A 278 -16.32 2.92 17.22
N ILE A 279 -15.28 3.53 16.65
CA ILE A 279 -15.33 4.12 15.31
C ILE A 279 -15.56 3.04 14.24
N THR A 280 -14.80 1.95 14.31
CA THR A 280 -14.93 0.85 13.34
C THR A 280 -16.25 0.11 13.49
N ARG A 281 -16.81 0.05 14.70
CA ARG A 281 -18.17 -0.43 14.95
C ARG A 281 -19.22 0.46 14.30
N ILE A 282 -19.12 1.78 14.43
CA ILE A 282 -20.04 2.73 13.77
C ILE A 282 -20.00 2.53 12.25
N PHE A 283 -18.81 2.35 11.66
CA PHE A 283 -18.70 2.07 10.23
C PHE A 283 -19.39 0.76 9.84
N ARG A 284 -19.18 -0.31 10.61
CA ARG A 284 -19.85 -1.60 10.40
C ARG A 284 -21.37 -1.48 10.49
N GLU A 285 -21.89 -0.81 11.52
CA GLU A 285 -23.33 -0.64 11.76
C GLU A 285 -24.01 0.22 10.69
N ASN A 286 -23.25 1.05 9.98
CA ASN A 286 -23.70 1.82 8.83
C ASN A 286 -23.37 1.16 7.48
N SER A 287 -23.07 -0.15 7.47
CA SER A 287 -22.79 -0.93 6.26
C SER A 287 -21.62 -0.39 5.41
N LEU A 288 -20.58 0.12 6.07
CA LEU A 288 -19.33 0.51 5.43
C LEU A 288 -18.30 -0.62 5.52
N SER A 289 -17.52 -0.78 4.45
CA SER A 289 -16.35 -1.65 4.38
C SER A 289 -15.10 -0.79 4.31
N ILE A 290 -14.11 -1.10 5.16
CA ILE A 290 -12.81 -0.43 5.15
C ILE A 290 -11.93 -1.16 4.15
N LYS A 291 -11.48 -0.46 3.10
CA LYS A 291 -10.52 -0.97 2.11
C LYS A 291 -9.08 -0.71 2.52
N ARG A 292 -8.87 0.42 3.18
CA ARG A 292 -7.58 0.79 3.72
C ARG A 292 -7.75 1.64 4.96
N ALA A 293 -6.84 1.49 5.92
CA ALA A 293 -6.77 2.38 7.06
C ALA A 293 -5.31 2.62 7.48
N GLU A 294 -5.01 3.89 7.77
CA GLU A 294 -3.77 4.34 8.40
C GLU A 294 -4.14 4.89 9.77
N ILE A 295 -3.67 4.26 10.85
CA ILE A 295 -3.97 4.64 12.23
C ILE A 295 -2.69 5.17 12.86
N SER A 296 -2.80 6.31 13.55
CA SER A 296 -1.66 6.93 14.23
C SER A 296 -2.11 7.75 15.44
N THR A 297 -1.55 7.42 16.60
CA THR A 297 -1.64 8.22 17.82
C THR A 297 -0.30 8.89 18.10
N ILE A 298 -0.28 10.22 18.19
CA ILE A 298 0.90 11.00 18.57
C ILE A 298 0.50 12.01 19.64
N GLY A 299 1.20 11.96 20.80
CA GLY A 299 0.98 12.93 21.88
C GLY A 299 -0.45 12.95 22.42
N GLY A 300 -1.11 11.78 22.49
CA GLY A 300 -2.49 11.65 22.95
C GLY A 300 -3.55 12.04 21.93
N LYS A 301 -3.16 12.45 20.72
CA LYS A 301 -4.09 12.76 19.62
C LYS A 301 -4.05 11.68 18.56
N VAL A 302 -5.23 11.27 18.15
CA VAL A 302 -5.46 10.35 17.04
C VAL A 302 -5.58 11.14 15.75
N LYS A 303 -4.88 10.67 14.72
CA LYS A 303 -5.03 11.09 13.33
C LYS A 303 -5.12 9.84 12.46
N ASP A 304 -6.35 9.39 12.25
CA ASP A 304 -6.63 8.19 11.48
C ASP A 304 -7.22 8.54 10.11
N THR A 305 -6.79 7.82 9.09
CA THR A 305 -7.31 7.94 7.73
C THR A 305 -7.91 6.62 7.32
N PHE A 306 -9.19 6.63 6.92
CA PHE A 306 -9.92 5.45 6.45
C PHE A 306 -10.36 5.65 5.00
N TYR A 307 -10.21 4.62 4.18
CA TYR A 307 -10.72 4.55 2.82
C TYR A 307 -11.87 3.56 2.81
N VAL A 308 -13.09 4.06 2.66
CA VAL A 308 -14.30 3.27 2.83
C VAL A 308 -15.15 3.20 1.57
N THR A 309 -15.80 2.06 1.39
CA THR A 309 -16.85 1.83 0.40
C THR A 309 -18.09 1.33 1.13
N ASP A 310 -19.21 1.16 0.42
CA ASP A 310 -20.26 0.30 0.94
C ASP A 310 -19.79 -1.17 0.98
N VAL A 311 -20.59 -2.06 1.59
CA VAL A 311 -20.28 -3.51 1.67
C VAL A 311 -20.20 -4.21 0.30
N THR A 312 -20.76 -3.62 -0.76
CA THR A 312 -20.72 -4.18 -2.12
C THR A 312 -19.49 -3.72 -2.92
N GLY A 313 -18.79 -2.70 -2.43
CA GLY A 313 -17.63 -2.08 -3.05
C GLY A 313 -17.92 -0.79 -3.82
N ASN A 314 -19.15 -0.28 -3.76
CA ASN A 314 -19.56 0.94 -4.46
C ASN A 314 -19.27 2.21 -3.62
N PRO A 315 -19.29 3.40 -4.25
CA PRO A 315 -19.20 4.67 -3.54
C PRO A 315 -20.26 4.82 -2.46
N VAL A 316 -19.89 5.44 -1.35
CA VAL A 316 -20.76 5.60 -0.17
C VAL A 316 -21.83 6.67 -0.41
N ASP A 317 -23.09 6.37 -0.06
CA ASP A 317 -24.19 7.35 -0.09
C ASP A 317 -23.89 8.52 0.87
N PRO A 318 -23.94 9.79 0.40
CA PRO A 318 -23.79 10.97 1.25
C PRO A 318 -24.67 10.98 2.52
N LYS A 319 -25.87 10.38 2.49
CA LYS A 319 -26.75 10.28 3.68
C LYS A 319 -26.14 9.44 4.79
N ILE A 320 -25.41 8.38 4.43
CA ILE A 320 -24.68 7.55 5.38
C ILE A 320 -23.56 8.37 6.02
N ILE A 321 -22.89 9.22 5.23
CA ILE A 321 -21.84 10.13 5.70
C ILE A 321 -22.41 11.13 6.73
N ASP A 322 -23.59 11.69 6.47
CA ASP A 322 -24.24 12.58 7.42
C ASP A 322 -24.70 11.84 8.70
N SER A 323 -25.08 10.55 8.59
CA SER A 323 -25.36 9.70 9.75
C SER A 323 -24.13 9.49 10.62
N ILE A 324 -23.01 9.04 10.04
CA ILE A 324 -21.78 8.75 10.79
C ILE A 324 -21.19 10.03 11.41
N ARG A 325 -21.28 11.18 10.72
CA ARG A 325 -20.80 12.47 11.27
C ARG A 325 -21.64 12.96 12.44
N ARG A 326 -22.94 12.64 12.49
CA ARG A 326 -23.78 12.92 13.66
C ARG A 326 -23.42 12.04 14.85
N GLN A 327 -23.02 10.78 14.63
CA GLN A 327 -22.62 9.87 15.69
C GLN A 327 -21.21 10.17 16.23
N ILE A 328 -20.24 10.42 15.35
CA ILE A 328 -18.83 10.63 15.71
C ILE A 328 -18.56 12.09 16.09
N GLY A 329 -19.21 13.02 15.40
CA GLY A 329 -19.01 14.46 15.52
C GLY A 329 -18.45 15.08 14.24
N HIS A 330 -19.13 16.11 13.75
CA HIS A 330 -18.81 16.78 12.47
C HIS A 330 -17.42 17.41 12.41
N THR A 331 -16.88 17.83 13.54
CA THR A 331 -15.54 18.44 13.67
C THR A 331 -14.43 17.41 13.77
N LYS A 332 -14.76 16.20 14.26
CA LYS A 332 -13.81 15.10 14.45
C LYS A 332 -13.59 14.30 13.17
N LEU A 333 -14.66 14.06 12.42
CA LEU A 333 -14.61 13.30 11.18
C LEU A 333 -14.75 14.22 9.96
N GLN A 334 -13.66 14.35 9.20
CA GLN A 334 -13.58 15.12 7.96
C GLN A 334 -13.67 14.19 6.76
N VAL A 335 -14.41 14.64 5.74
CA VAL A 335 -14.49 13.96 4.44
C VAL A 335 -13.50 14.64 3.51
N LYS A 336 -12.43 13.95 3.13
CA LYS A 336 -11.50 14.45 2.10
C LYS A 336 -12.10 14.08 0.75
N ARG A 337 -12.44 15.10 -0.04
CA ARG A 337 -12.79 14.86 -1.45
C ARG A 337 -11.51 14.47 -2.16
N SER A 338 -11.50 13.30 -2.81
CA SER A 338 -10.41 12.90 -3.69
C SER A 338 -10.09 14.06 -4.62
N THR A 339 -8.89 14.62 -4.53
CA THR A 339 -8.44 15.83 -5.23
C THR A 339 -8.34 15.67 -6.76
N ILE A 340 -8.92 14.60 -7.30
CA ILE A 340 -8.85 14.17 -8.70
C ILE A 340 -9.74 15.05 -9.60
N LEU A 341 -10.63 15.88 -9.04
CA LEU A 341 -11.60 16.69 -9.82
C LEU A 341 -11.44 18.22 -9.72
N ALA A 342 -10.37 18.74 -9.12
CA ALA A 342 -10.09 20.19 -9.19
C ALA A 342 -9.12 20.49 -10.35
N PRO A 343 -9.53 21.18 -11.43
CA PRO A 343 -8.59 21.62 -12.46
C PRO A 343 -7.63 22.63 -11.82
N LYS A 344 -6.34 22.27 -11.71
CA LYS A 344 -5.29 23.26 -11.47
C LYS A 344 -5.34 24.29 -12.61
N PRO A 345 -5.26 25.60 -12.34
CA PRO A 345 -5.16 26.60 -13.41
C PRO A 345 -3.95 26.27 -14.29
N PRO A 346 -4.02 26.54 -15.60
CA PRO A 346 -2.96 26.17 -16.54
C PRO A 346 -1.66 26.85 -16.12
N LYS A 347 -0.73 26.07 -15.54
CA LYS A 347 0.66 26.46 -15.46
C LYS A 347 1.24 26.24 -16.85
N GLU A 348 1.66 27.34 -17.46
CA GLU A 348 2.39 27.37 -18.72
C GLU A 348 3.50 26.31 -18.70
N THR A 349 3.52 25.50 -19.74
CA THR A 349 4.54 24.50 -20.03
C THR A 349 5.88 25.22 -20.16
N THR A 350 6.59 25.35 -19.05
CA THR A 350 8.01 25.68 -19.07
C THR A 350 8.75 24.38 -19.35
N THR A 351 8.97 24.10 -20.64
CA THR A 351 10.01 23.20 -21.11
C THR A 351 11.36 23.76 -20.62
N GLY A 352 11.80 23.30 -19.45
CA GLY A 352 13.09 23.67 -18.88
C GLY A 352 14.21 22.84 -19.49
N PHE A 353 14.73 23.27 -20.65
CA PHE A 353 16.12 22.98 -21.03
C PHE A 353 17.02 23.97 -20.27
N PHE A 354 18.03 23.47 -19.55
CA PHE A 354 19.06 24.34 -18.97
C PHE A 354 20.33 24.36 -19.85
N LEU A 355 20.53 25.54 -20.44
CA LEU A 355 21.73 26.20 -20.98
C LEU A 355 22.18 25.92 -22.43
N GLY A 356 21.96 26.96 -23.27
CA GLY A 356 22.54 27.18 -24.60
C GLY A 356 24.01 27.61 -24.58
N ASN A 357 24.66 27.97 -25.69
CA ASN A 357 24.19 28.55 -26.96
C ASN A 357 25.26 28.26 -28.03
N PHE A 358 24.89 28.09 -29.31
CA PHE A 358 25.41 28.92 -30.43
C PHE A 358 24.76 28.57 -31.79
N PHE A 359 24.17 29.62 -32.39
CA PHE A 359 23.89 29.92 -33.81
C PHE A 359 22.91 29.12 -34.70
N LYS A 360 21.84 29.86 -35.06
CA LYS A 360 21.28 30.14 -36.41
C LYS A 360 20.60 29.02 -37.23
N ALA A 361 19.27 29.20 -37.32
CA ALA A 361 18.48 29.44 -38.54
C ALA A 361 17.89 28.26 -39.35
N ARG A 362 16.54 28.32 -39.40
CA ARG A 362 15.65 28.22 -40.58
C ARG A 362 15.12 26.85 -41.08
N THR A 363 13.79 26.72 -40.86
CA THR A 363 12.72 26.25 -41.79
C THR A 363 12.54 24.77 -42.15
N PHE A 364 11.37 24.24 -41.73
CA PHE A 364 10.36 23.42 -42.41
C PHE A 364 10.73 22.22 -43.32
N GLN A 365 9.84 21.21 -43.20
CA GLN A 365 9.44 20.14 -44.16
C GLN A 365 10.11 18.75 -44.06
N THR A 366 9.27 17.80 -43.61
CA THR A 366 8.96 16.47 -44.19
C THR A 366 10.05 15.51 -44.68
N PHE A 367 9.90 14.25 -44.23
CA PHE A 367 10.24 12.93 -44.81
C PHE A 367 11.40 12.10 -44.22
N LYS A 368 11.00 10.84 -43.94
CA LYS A 368 11.63 9.53 -44.16
C LYS A 368 12.80 9.04 -43.30
N LEU A 369 12.56 7.82 -42.78
CA LEU A 369 13.50 6.74 -42.49
C LEU A 369 14.72 6.71 -43.43
N ILE A 370 15.93 6.59 -42.86
CA ILE A 370 17.07 5.89 -43.46
C ILE A 370 17.83 5.13 -42.36
N ARG A 371 18.17 3.88 -42.66
CA ARG A 371 18.99 2.91 -41.92
C ARG A 371 20.47 3.33 -41.83
N SER A 372 21.11 2.90 -40.73
CA SER A 372 22.49 2.35 -40.62
C SER A 372 23.68 3.16 -41.14
N TYR A 373 24.71 3.36 -40.31
CA TYR A 373 25.94 2.54 -40.33
C TYR A 373 26.90 2.91 -39.18
N SER A 374 27.47 1.84 -38.60
CA SER A 374 28.59 1.70 -37.64
C SER A 374 28.42 2.24 -36.23
#